data_AF-A0A143B3T8-F1
#
_entry.id   AF-A0A143B3T8-F1
#
_cell.length_a   1.000
_cell.length_b   1.000
_cell.length_c   1.000
_cell.angle_alpha   90.00
_cell.angle_beta   90.00
_cell.angle_gamma   90.00
#
_symmetry.space_group_name_H-M   'P 1'
#
loop_
_entity.id
_entity.type
_entity.pdbx_description
1 polymer ?
#
loop_
_entity_poly.entity_id
_entity_poly.type
_entity_poly.pdbx_seq_one_letter_code
_entity_poly.pdbx_strand_id
1 'polypeptide(L)'
;MRGRVHLLAMLLGCLVLAGCATLEVASVKPQPPDMQIRKKYPVKAALLIPRSTLDLNSMTQLPNSCWGSLEVTKYPFGNSFREILTGTFSQLFDSVEVISGFSADESFDLVIEANLTFLGYKLGCGADPGLFFQADGKVKLYDSQYREIWSGYQGSVKEGIHQSWKGPDQVDTDIGNMLATLAGRLAQELTMSPQLASFLLNRNQHQESYAAVAVRSASPAAVIRSDVDELPTVEPLLDRNAYALVIGIERYRQQLPAADFAVHDAEMVAKYLTGVLGYPEENVVTLTNDHAALGDFVKYFEKWLPNQVESGGKVFVYFSGHGAPDPKSGAAYLVPYDGDPAFIAETGYSLKRMYAALGKLPAAEIIVALDSCFSGAGGRSVIAKGARAITLNLKATAPPPANMTVLAASSGEQMSSTYAEKGHGLFTYYLLKGIKNEDVVAPSGKLRIDDLFAYLQPQVERVARKQFNNEQTPQLIGAGK
;
A
#
# COMPACT_ATOMS: atom_id res chain seq x y z
N MET A 1 73.20 -3.84 28.84
CA MET A 1 72.50 -3.41 27.60
C MET A 1 71.27 -4.27 27.40
N ARG A 2 70.20 -3.68 26.83
CA ARG A 2 68.84 -4.23 26.63
C ARG A 2 67.89 -4.11 27.83
N GLY A 3 67.50 -2.86 28.07
CA GLY A 3 66.15 -2.54 28.54
C GLY A 3 65.26 -2.13 27.36
N ARG A 4 63.94 -2.18 27.59
CA ARG A 4 62.86 -1.48 26.85
C ARG A 4 62.50 -2.00 25.45
N VAL A 5 61.67 -3.05 25.34
CA VAL A 5 60.70 -3.21 24.23
C VAL A 5 59.47 -4.06 24.65
N HIS A 6 58.81 -3.81 25.78
CA HIS A 6 57.55 -4.52 26.12
C HIS A 6 56.36 -3.60 26.46
N LEU A 7 56.47 -2.30 26.16
CA LEU A 7 55.37 -1.34 26.36
C LEU A 7 54.93 -0.64 25.05
N LEU A 8 55.22 -1.23 23.90
CA LEU A 8 54.91 -0.68 22.57
C LEU A 8 54.18 -1.68 21.66
N ALA A 9 53.38 -2.58 22.23
CA ALA A 9 52.51 -3.47 21.47
C ALA A 9 51.00 -3.14 21.63
N MET A 10 50.66 -2.16 22.49
CA MET A 10 49.27 -1.71 22.69
C MET A 10 48.86 -0.47 21.87
N LEU A 11 49.76 0.08 21.05
CA LEU A 11 49.50 1.29 20.25
C LEU A 11 49.85 1.15 18.75
N LEU A 12 50.17 -0.07 18.28
CA LEU A 12 50.56 -0.35 16.90
C LEU A 12 49.67 -1.39 16.20
N GLY A 13 48.38 -1.46 16.56
CA GLY A 13 47.36 -2.17 15.79
C GLY A 13 46.50 -1.25 14.91
N CYS A 14 46.80 0.06 14.89
CA CYS A 14 46.01 1.11 14.24
C CYS A 14 46.76 1.88 13.15
N LEU A 15 48.02 1.55 12.86
CA LEU A 15 48.76 2.08 11.73
C LEU A 15 49.52 0.94 11.05
N VAL A 16 49.53 0.97 9.72
CA VAL A 16 50.08 -0.04 8.79
C VAL A 16 49.10 -1.17 8.42
N LEU A 17 48.01 -0.80 7.75
CA LEU A 17 47.75 -1.20 6.36
C LEU A 17 46.57 -0.35 5.86
N ALA A 18 46.88 0.82 5.30
CA ALA A 18 45.99 1.55 4.41
C ALA A 18 45.92 0.81 3.07
N GLY A 19 45.36 -0.39 3.10
CA GLY A 19 44.90 -1.12 1.93
C GLY A 19 43.43 -1.43 2.17
N CYS A 20 42.56 -1.08 1.21
CA CYS A 20 41.21 -1.64 1.15
C CYS A 20 41.34 -3.17 1.19
N ALA A 21 41.20 -3.77 2.37
CA ALA A 21 41.03 -5.20 2.49
C ALA A 21 39.58 -5.48 2.10
N THR A 22 39.35 -5.68 0.80
CA THR A 22 38.12 -6.30 0.33
C THR A 22 38.14 -7.74 0.85
N LEU A 23 37.44 -7.98 1.95
CA LEU A 23 37.24 -9.30 2.49
C LEU A 23 36.30 -10.05 1.54
N GLU A 24 36.83 -11.03 0.80
CA GLU A 24 36.02 -12.06 0.18
C GLU A 24 35.66 -13.08 1.24
N VAL A 25 34.35 -13.21 1.50
CA VAL A 25 33.81 -14.01 2.58
C VAL A 25 32.97 -15.13 2.00
N ALA A 26 33.15 -16.34 2.51
CA ALA A 26 32.27 -17.45 2.24
C ALA A 26 31.01 -17.27 3.10
N SER A 27 29.85 -17.13 2.47
CA SER A 27 28.58 -16.88 3.17
C SER A 27 28.28 -18.01 4.16
N VAL A 28 28.51 -17.78 5.45
CA VAL A 28 28.02 -18.68 6.51
C VAL A 28 26.50 -18.61 6.46
N LYS A 29 25.85 -19.73 6.16
CA LYS A 29 24.39 -19.78 6.06
C LYS A 29 23.79 -19.46 7.44
N PRO A 30 23.01 -18.37 7.56
CA PRO A 30 22.45 -17.99 8.85
C PRO A 30 21.46 -19.05 9.36
N GLN A 31 21.47 -19.30 10.66
CA GLN A 31 20.59 -20.27 11.31
C GLN A 31 19.51 -19.55 12.12
N PRO A 32 18.24 -20.00 12.08
CA PRO A 32 17.22 -19.46 12.97
C PRO A 32 17.55 -19.81 14.43
N PRO A 33 17.16 -18.96 15.41
CA PRO A 33 17.26 -19.31 16.82
C PRO A 33 16.37 -20.51 17.16
N ASP A 34 16.78 -21.31 18.15
CA ASP A 34 15.93 -22.36 18.72
C ASP A 34 14.91 -21.70 19.68
N MET A 35 13.62 -21.79 19.31
CA MET A 35 12.53 -21.19 20.08
C MET A 35 12.01 -22.09 21.22
N GLN A 36 12.55 -23.31 21.39
CA GLN A 36 12.14 -24.31 22.39
C GLN A 36 10.62 -24.58 22.43
N ILE A 37 9.97 -24.59 21.27
CA ILE A 37 8.52 -24.76 21.15
C ILE A 37 8.14 -26.25 21.22
N ARG A 38 7.31 -26.61 22.21
CA ARG A 38 6.83 -27.99 22.37
C ARG A 38 5.66 -28.35 21.43
N LYS A 39 4.84 -27.36 21.04
CA LYS A 39 3.70 -27.54 20.17
C LYS A 39 3.47 -26.27 19.35
N LYS A 40 3.36 -26.43 18.03
CA LYS A 40 3.06 -25.36 17.09
C LYS A 40 1.62 -24.84 17.27
N TYR A 41 1.41 -23.58 16.92
CA TYR A 41 0.08 -23.00 16.77
C TYR A 41 -0.58 -23.55 15.49
N PRO A 42 -1.80 -24.09 15.58
CA PRO A 42 -2.48 -24.73 14.46
C PRO A 42 -3.12 -23.71 13.51
N VAL A 43 -2.29 -22.84 12.94
CA VAL A 43 -2.69 -21.80 12.00
C VAL A 43 -1.76 -21.78 10.80
N LYS A 44 -2.33 -21.48 9.63
CA LYS A 44 -1.60 -21.18 8.40
C LYS A 44 -1.24 -19.70 8.38
N ALA A 45 0.03 -19.38 8.55
CA ALA A 45 0.51 -18.00 8.61
C ALA A 45 1.17 -17.57 7.28
N ALA A 46 0.96 -16.32 6.88
CA ALA A 46 1.80 -15.64 5.90
C ALA A 46 2.86 -14.80 6.61
N LEU A 47 4.07 -14.78 6.08
CA LEU A 47 5.15 -13.90 6.51
C LEU A 47 5.41 -12.86 5.41
N LEU A 48 4.95 -11.63 5.66
CA LEU A 48 5.15 -10.48 4.79
C LEU A 48 6.45 -9.78 5.17
N ILE A 49 7.37 -9.68 4.21
CA ILE A 49 8.66 -9.00 4.39
C ILE A 49 8.74 -7.88 3.34
N PRO A 50 8.65 -6.60 3.74
CA PRO A 50 8.64 -5.49 2.80
C PRO A 50 9.94 -5.37 2.01
N ARG A 51 9.84 -4.80 0.80
CA ARG A 51 11.02 -4.49 -0.03
C ARG A 51 12.04 -3.62 0.70
N SER A 52 11.61 -2.68 1.53
CA SER A 52 12.51 -1.87 2.35
C SER A 52 13.42 -2.70 3.27
N THR A 53 13.00 -3.89 3.67
CA THR A 53 13.83 -4.85 4.41
C THR A 53 14.75 -5.63 3.48
N LEU A 54 14.22 -6.09 2.34
CA LEU A 54 14.96 -6.90 1.36
C LEU A 54 16.09 -6.12 0.67
N ASP A 55 15.88 -4.81 0.47
CA ASP A 55 16.80 -3.91 -0.22
C ASP A 55 17.92 -3.38 0.71
N LEU A 56 17.88 -3.69 2.01
CA LEU A 56 18.95 -3.33 2.95
C LEU A 56 20.21 -4.14 2.64
N ASN A 57 21.24 -3.43 2.17
CA ASN A 57 22.52 -4.00 1.74
C ASN A 57 23.75 -3.33 2.38
N SER A 58 23.54 -2.37 3.29
CA SER A 58 24.62 -1.60 3.92
C SER A 58 24.31 -1.31 5.39
N MET A 59 25.36 -1.04 6.16
CA MET A 59 25.28 -0.70 7.57
C MET A 59 25.73 0.74 7.81
N THR A 60 25.06 1.42 8.73
CA THR A 60 25.42 2.78 9.13
C THR A 60 26.43 2.77 10.28
N GLN A 61 27.55 3.48 10.13
CA GLN A 61 28.46 3.71 11.25
C GLN A 61 27.79 4.62 12.29
N LEU A 62 27.58 4.11 13.50
CA LEU A 62 27.06 4.87 14.62
C LEU A 62 28.12 5.88 15.10
N PRO A 63 27.69 7.07 15.58
CA PRO A 63 28.60 8.08 16.10
C PRO A 63 29.57 7.51 17.14
N ASN A 64 30.86 7.71 16.90
CA ASN A 64 31.93 7.32 17.80
C ASN A 64 33.09 8.33 17.67
N SER A 65 33.95 8.38 18.68
CA SER A 65 35.17 9.22 18.66
C SER A 65 36.35 8.53 17.95
N CYS A 66 36.11 7.42 17.27
CA CYS A 66 37.14 6.55 16.72
C CYS A 66 37.40 6.87 15.25
N TRP A 67 38.65 6.70 14.82
CA TRP A 67 39.04 6.89 13.43
C TRP A 67 38.95 5.54 12.69
N GLY A 68 38.31 5.52 11.53
CA GLY A 68 38.12 4.33 10.70
C GLY A 68 36.66 4.00 10.41
N SER A 69 36.44 3.19 9.38
CA SER A 69 35.15 2.65 8.99
C SER A 69 35.29 1.16 8.67
N LEU A 70 34.21 0.40 8.90
CA LEU A 70 34.05 -0.97 8.44
C LEU A 70 33.14 -0.96 7.21
N GLU A 71 33.66 -1.39 6.07
CA GLU A 71 32.85 -1.62 4.88
C GLU A 71 32.47 -3.10 4.80
N VAL A 72 31.19 -3.40 5.05
CA VAL A 72 30.60 -4.72 4.83
C VAL A 72 29.85 -4.68 3.50
N THR A 73 30.57 -4.86 2.40
CA THR A 73 30.02 -4.65 1.04
C THR A 73 29.41 -5.88 0.39
N LYS A 74 29.51 -7.07 1.01
CA LYS A 74 29.11 -8.35 0.41
C LYS A 74 28.08 -9.16 1.21
N TYR A 75 27.64 -8.70 2.39
CA TYR A 75 26.69 -9.46 3.21
C TYR A 75 25.23 -9.20 2.75
N PRO A 76 24.43 -10.23 2.43
CA PRO A 76 23.07 -10.05 1.90
C PRO A 76 22.04 -9.87 3.04
N PHE A 77 22.10 -8.76 3.79
CA PHE A 77 21.35 -8.58 5.03
C PHE A 77 19.85 -8.88 4.91
N GLY A 78 19.17 -8.28 3.92
CA GLY A 78 17.73 -8.48 3.73
C GLY A 78 17.35 -9.95 3.45
N ASN A 79 18.10 -10.63 2.59
CA ASN A 79 17.87 -12.04 2.26
C ASN A 79 18.21 -12.96 3.43
N SER A 80 19.32 -12.71 4.13
CA SER A 80 19.68 -13.43 5.35
C SER A 80 18.60 -13.29 6.42
N PHE A 81 18.09 -12.07 6.64
CA PHE A 81 17.03 -11.83 7.61
C PHE A 81 15.72 -12.53 7.22
N ARG A 82 15.36 -12.53 5.93
CA ARG A 82 14.21 -13.31 5.43
C ARG A 82 14.35 -14.80 5.73
N GLU A 83 15.52 -15.40 5.46
CA GLU A 83 15.75 -16.83 5.71
C GLU A 83 15.63 -17.15 7.20
N ILE A 84 16.25 -16.34 8.05
CA ILE A 84 16.17 -16.46 9.51
C ILE A 84 14.71 -16.34 9.99
N LEU A 85 13.98 -15.31 9.58
CA LEU A 85 12.58 -15.11 9.98
C LEU A 85 11.70 -16.29 9.56
N THR A 86 11.87 -16.77 8.32
CA THR A 86 11.14 -17.92 7.80
C THR A 86 11.38 -19.15 8.66
N GLY A 87 12.65 -19.44 8.99
CA GLY A 87 13.01 -20.55 9.88
C GLY A 87 12.51 -20.37 11.31
N THR A 88 12.51 -19.14 11.83
CA THR A 88 12.04 -18.82 13.18
C THR A 88 10.53 -19.03 13.30
N PHE A 89 9.75 -18.42 12.42
CA PHE A 89 8.28 -18.52 12.45
C PHE A 89 7.77 -19.90 12.06
N SER A 90 8.51 -20.64 11.22
CA SER A 90 8.20 -22.04 10.91
C SER A 90 8.33 -22.97 12.12
N GLN A 91 9.02 -22.58 13.19
CA GLN A 91 9.00 -23.32 14.47
C GLN A 91 7.75 -23.02 15.30
N LEU A 92 7.12 -21.85 15.09
CA LEU A 92 5.95 -21.41 15.86
C LEU A 92 4.63 -21.93 15.26
N PHE A 93 4.50 -21.96 13.94
CA PHE A 93 3.23 -22.18 13.24
C PHE A 93 3.22 -23.48 12.41
N ASP A 94 2.03 -24.06 12.20
CA ASP A 94 1.85 -25.29 11.42
C ASP A 94 2.32 -25.14 9.97
N SER A 95 2.00 -24.00 9.35
CA SER A 95 2.54 -23.62 8.05
C SER A 95 2.85 -22.13 8.01
N VAL A 96 3.95 -21.79 7.34
CA VAL A 96 4.40 -20.42 7.09
C VAL A 96 4.77 -20.29 5.63
N GLU A 97 4.15 -19.32 4.95
CA GLU A 97 4.46 -18.99 3.56
C GLU A 97 4.99 -17.57 3.47
N VAL A 98 6.09 -17.36 2.75
CA VAL A 98 6.68 -16.02 2.59
C VAL A 98 6.03 -15.35 1.40
N ILE A 99 5.40 -14.20 1.63
CA ILE A 99 4.73 -13.42 0.59
C ILE A 99 5.48 -12.10 0.35
N SER A 100 5.50 -11.66 -0.91
CA SER A 100 6.12 -10.39 -1.32
C SER A 100 5.12 -9.23 -1.43
N GLY A 101 3.83 -9.55 -1.29
CA GLY A 101 2.70 -8.66 -1.43
C GLY A 101 1.40 -9.46 -1.29
N PHE A 102 0.26 -8.77 -1.30
CA PHE A 102 -1.03 -9.42 -1.13
C PHE A 102 -1.51 -10.03 -2.45
N SER A 103 -1.91 -11.30 -2.40
CA SER A 103 -2.60 -11.98 -3.50
C SER A 103 -3.99 -12.40 -3.02
N ALA A 104 -5.02 -12.16 -3.83
CA ALA A 104 -6.40 -12.51 -3.51
C ALA A 104 -6.66 -14.04 -3.52
N ASP A 105 -5.74 -14.81 -4.11
CA ASP A 105 -5.88 -16.26 -4.31
C ASP A 105 -5.33 -17.09 -3.14
N GLU A 106 -4.62 -16.47 -2.20
CA GLU A 106 -3.95 -17.16 -1.10
C GLU A 106 -4.68 -16.93 0.23
N SER A 107 -5.26 -18.00 0.79
CA SER A 107 -5.89 -17.95 2.11
C SER A 107 -4.88 -18.29 3.22
N PHE A 108 -4.75 -17.38 4.19
CA PHE A 108 -3.98 -17.53 5.43
C PHE A 108 -4.90 -17.27 6.61
N ASP A 109 -4.68 -17.94 7.73
CA ASP A 109 -5.37 -17.64 8.99
C ASP A 109 -4.85 -16.33 9.60
N LEU A 110 -3.58 -16.02 9.37
CA LEU A 110 -2.84 -14.97 10.04
C LEU A 110 -1.75 -14.42 9.13
N VAL A 111 -1.50 -13.11 9.18
CA VAL A 111 -0.40 -12.49 8.43
C VAL A 111 0.52 -11.79 9.42
N ILE A 112 1.82 -12.08 9.31
CA ILE A 112 2.88 -11.56 10.15
C ILE A 112 3.73 -10.66 9.26
N GLU A 113 3.74 -9.36 9.54
CA GLU A 113 4.66 -8.43 8.87
C GLU A 113 5.89 -8.23 9.75
N ALA A 114 7.07 -8.53 9.22
CA ALA A 114 8.32 -8.42 9.96
C ALA A 114 9.35 -7.59 9.17
N ASN A 115 9.84 -6.52 9.81
CA ASN A 115 10.65 -5.49 9.18
C ASN A 115 12.03 -5.39 9.84
N LEU A 116 13.06 -5.21 9.03
CA LEU A 116 14.36 -4.71 9.47
C LEU A 116 14.38 -3.21 9.18
N THR A 117 14.45 -2.39 10.23
CA THR A 117 14.27 -0.93 10.13
C THR A 117 15.58 -0.17 10.23
N PHE A 118 16.60 -0.75 10.85
CA PHE A 118 17.91 -0.14 10.97
C PHE A 118 19.00 -1.23 11.08
N LEU A 119 20.14 -0.93 10.46
CA LEU A 119 21.39 -1.68 10.61
C LEU A 119 22.53 -0.70 10.85
N GLY A 120 23.29 -0.92 11.90
CA GLY A 120 24.45 -0.09 12.20
C GLY A 120 25.50 -0.82 13.00
N TYR A 121 26.67 -0.19 13.10
CA TYR A 121 27.78 -0.71 13.89
C TYR A 121 28.48 0.42 14.62
N LYS A 122 29.09 0.11 15.76
CA LYS A 122 29.96 1.02 16.49
C LYS A 122 31.34 0.40 16.61
N LEU A 123 32.39 1.16 16.25
CA LEU A 123 33.77 0.76 16.49
C LEU A 123 34.21 1.20 17.88
N GLY A 124 34.85 0.30 18.61
CA GLY A 124 35.47 0.59 19.90
C GLY A 124 36.90 1.09 19.74
N CYS A 125 37.29 2.09 20.53
CA CYS A 125 38.67 2.57 20.68
C CYS A 125 38.94 3.00 22.13
N GLY A 126 40.20 3.34 22.47
CA GLY A 126 40.62 3.54 23.86
C GLY A 126 39.73 4.44 24.73
N ALA A 127 39.18 5.53 24.17
CA ALA A 127 38.29 6.45 24.90
C ALA A 127 36.79 6.06 24.84
N ASP A 128 36.42 5.12 23.97
CA ASP A 128 35.04 4.65 23.74
C ASP A 128 35.06 3.15 23.40
N PRO A 129 35.12 2.25 24.39
CA PRO A 129 35.46 0.84 24.18
C PRO A 129 34.33 -0.03 23.57
N GLY A 130 33.19 0.57 23.19
CA GLY A 130 32.00 -0.17 22.73
C GLY A 130 32.08 -0.60 21.26
N LEU A 131 32.39 -1.87 21.03
CA LEU A 131 32.42 -2.49 19.70
C LEU A 131 31.23 -3.46 19.52
N PHE A 132 30.23 -3.08 18.72
CA PHE A 132 29.02 -3.89 18.50
C PHE A 132 28.35 -3.62 17.16
N PHE A 133 27.60 -4.61 16.66
CA PHE A 133 26.55 -4.44 15.66
C PHE A 133 25.22 -4.13 16.34
N GLN A 134 24.38 -3.36 15.66
CA GLN A 134 23.02 -3.04 16.09
C GLN A 134 22.04 -3.28 14.94
N ALA A 135 20.92 -3.94 15.25
CA ALA A 135 19.79 -4.09 14.36
C ALA A 135 18.50 -3.70 15.08
N ASP A 136 17.67 -2.92 14.40
CA ASP A 136 16.34 -2.58 14.89
C ASP A 136 15.29 -3.18 13.98
N GLY A 137 14.26 -3.78 14.56
CA GLY A 137 13.19 -4.43 13.80
C GLY A 137 11.82 -4.15 14.38
N LYS A 138 10.82 -4.44 13.56
CA LYS A 138 9.41 -4.32 13.93
C LYS A 138 8.65 -5.56 13.51
N VAL A 139 7.68 -6.00 14.31
CA VAL A 139 6.73 -7.03 13.94
C VAL A 139 5.30 -6.55 14.17
N LYS A 140 4.41 -6.91 13.25
CA LYS A 140 2.98 -6.69 13.32
C LYS A 140 2.22 -7.96 12.97
N LEU A 141 0.97 -8.01 13.43
CA LEU A 141 0.06 -9.10 13.23
C LEU A 141 -1.24 -8.61 12.61
N TYR A 142 -1.70 -9.33 11.60
CA TYR A 142 -2.97 -9.09 10.93
C TYR A 142 -3.78 -10.38 10.83
N ASP A 143 -5.10 -10.26 10.73
CA ASP A 143 -5.98 -11.40 10.47
C ASP A 143 -5.99 -11.79 8.98
N SER A 144 -6.77 -12.81 8.64
CA SER A 144 -6.98 -13.27 7.27
C SER A 144 -7.60 -12.23 6.32
N GLN A 145 -8.13 -11.13 6.85
CA GLN A 145 -8.69 -10.00 6.10
C GLN A 145 -7.74 -8.78 6.13
N TYR A 146 -6.50 -8.98 6.58
CA TYR A 146 -5.47 -7.95 6.73
C TYR A 146 -5.87 -6.80 7.66
N ARG A 147 -6.77 -7.03 8.61
CA ARG A 147 -7.03 -6.08 9.71
C ARG A 147 -5.94 -6.26 10.75
N GLU A 148 -5.33 -5.16 11.17
CA GLU A 148 -4.29 -5.21 12.19
C GLU A 148 -4.87 -5.75 13.49
N ILE A 149 -4.42 -6.94 13.90
CA ILE A 149 -4.73 -7.55 15.20
C ILE A 149 -3.84 -6.92 16.27
N TRP A 150 -2.57 -6.66 15.93
CA TRP A 150 -1.56 -6.19 16.87
C TRP A 150 -0.39 -5.50 16.15
N SER A 151 -0.10 -4.26 16.49
CA SER A 151 0.98 -3.46 15.88
C SER A 151 2.37 -3.65 16.53
N GLY A 152 2.49 -4.64 17.40
CA GLY A 152 2.96 -4.37 18.76
C GLY A 152 4.36 -4.81 19.15
N TYR A 153 5.38 -4.76 18.30
CA TYR A 153 6.74 -4.66 18.87
C TYR A 153 7.71 -3.98 17.92
N GLN A 154 8.41 -2.97 18.43
CA GLN A 154 9.59 -2.39 17.80
C GLN A 154 10.73 -2.44 18.82
N GLY A 155 11.86 -3.01 18.43
CA GLY A 155 12.96 -3.26 19.35
C GLY A 155 14.31 -3.24 18.66
N SER A 156 15.34 -3.13 19.50
CA SER A 156 16.75 -3.08 19.10
C SER A 156 17.51 -4.22 19.77
N VAL A 157 18.46 -4.79 19.03
CA VAL A 157 19.44 -5.74 19.56
C VAL A 157 20.83 -5.24 19.26
N LYS A 158 21.75 -5.51 20.19
CA LYS A 158 23.16 -5.24 20.03
C LYS A 158 23.93 -6.54 20.23
N GLU A 159 24.81 -6.84 19.29
CA GLU A 159 25.69 -8.00 19.34
C GLU A 159 27.14 -7.51 19.37
N GLY A 160 27.94 -7.99 20.32
CA GLY A 160 29.35 -7.60 20.40
C GLY A 160 30.11 -8.12 19.18
N ILE A 161 31.06 -7.34 18.64
CA ILE A 161 31.92 -7.83 17.55
C ILE A 161 33.10 -8.57 18.18
N HIS A 162 33.17 -9.88 17.97
CA HIS A 162 34.22 -10.71 18.52
C HIS A 162 35.45 -10.67 17.61
N GLN A 163 36.38 -9.76 17.89
CA GLN A 163 37.70 -9.70 17.24
C GLN A 163 38.61 -10.85 17.73
N SER A 164 38.24 -12.10 17.45
CA SER A 164 39.20 -13.21 17.52
C SER A 164 39.93 -13.32 16.17
N TRP A 165 41.22 -13.69 16.19
CA TRP A 165 42.13 -13.85 15.05
C TRP A 165 41.71 -14.98 14.05
N LYS A 166 40.41 -15.20 13.85
CA LYS A 166 39.84 -16.29 13.05
C LYS A 166 39.39 -15.89 11.64
N GLY A 167 39.58 -14.63 11.24
CA GLY A 167 39.41 -14.19 9.86
C GLY A 167 38.01 -13.65 9.50
N PRO A 168 37.76 -13.36 8.20
CA PRO A 168 36.55 -12.71 7.68
C PRO A 168 35.23 -13.32 8.14
N ASP A 169 35.17 -14.65 8.25
CA ASP A 169 33.96 -15.42 8.49
C ASP A 169 33.33 -15.16 9.88
N GLN A 170 34.12 -14.63 10.84
CA GLN A 170 33.61 -14.30 12.17
C GLN A 170 32.68 -13.07 12.15
N VAL A 171 32.95 -12.10 11.27
CA VAL A 171 32.10 -10.89 11.16
C VAL A 171 30.72 -11.26 10.61
N ASP A 172 30.67 -12.11 9.60
CA ASP A 172 29.42 -12.63 9.04
C ASP A 172 28.64 -13.46 10.06
N THR A 173 29.36 -14.21 10.89
CA THR A 173 28.78 -14.99 12.00
C THR A 173 28.16 -14.06 13.04
N ASP A 174 28.86 -13.00 13.46
CA ASP A 174 28.36 -12.03 14.45
C ASP A 174 27.14 -11.26 13.90
N ILE A 175 27.14 -10.88 12.62
CA ILE A 175 25.99 -10.28 11.93
C ILE A 175 24.81 -11.26 11.90
N GLY A 176 25.07 -12.53 11.53
CA GLY A 176 24.07 -13.59 11.52
C GLY A 176 23.44 -13.81 12.89
N ASN A 177 24.26 -13.84 13.95
CA ASN A 177 23.81 -13.98 15.34
C ASN A 177 22.96 -12.78 15.78
N MET A 178 23.34 -11.55 15.41
CA MET A 178 22.54 -10.36 15.67
C MET A 178 21.15 -10.46 15.03
N LEU A 179 21.09 -10.81 13.74
CA LEU A 179 19.84 -10.95 12.99
C LEU A 179 18.98 -12.09 13.55
N ALA A 180 19.59 -13.22 13.93
CA ALA A 180 18.93 -14.34 14.59
C ALA A 180 18.34 -13.93 15.94
N THR A 181 19.10 -13.19 16.76
CA THR A 181 18.63 -12.68 18.05
C THR A 181 17.46 -11.70 17.88
N LEU A 182 17.51 -10.84 16.86
CA LEU A 182 16.39 -9.94 16.53
C LEU A 182 15.14 -10.74 16.15
N ALA A 183 15.27 -11.66 15.20
CA ALA A 183 14.15 -12.50 14.76
C ALA A 183 13.53 -13.29 15.92
N GLY A 184 14.35 -13.87 16.79
CA GLY A 184 13.90 -14.56 17.99
C GLY A 184 13.13 -13.65 18.94
N ARG A 185 13.60 -12.41 19.15
CA ARG A 185 12.90 -11.43 19.99
C ARG A 185 11.58 -10.98 19.37
N LEU A 186 11.53 -10.71 18.06
CA LEU A 186 10.29 -10.39 17.37
C LEU A 186 9.26 -11.53 17.51
N ALA A 187 9.71 -12.77 17.32
CA ALA A 187 8.89 -13.96 17.45
C ALA A 187 8.40 -14.17 18.90
N GLN A 188 9.27 -13.95 19.89
CA GLN A 188 8.92 -14.07 21.31
C GLN A 188 7.88 -13.02 21.74
N GLU A 189 8.05 -11.77 21.34
CA GLU A 189 7.10 -10.70 21.68
C GLU A 189 5.73 -10.92 21.04
N LEU A 190 5.71 -11.42 19.80
CA LEU A 190 4.48 -11.81 19.12
C LEU A 190 3.76 -12.95 19.85
N THR A 191 4.48 -13.98 20.30
CA THR A 191 3.88 -15.13 21.02
C THR A 191 3.42 -14.77 22.43
N MET A 192 4.03 -13.76 23.06
CA MET A 192 3.60 -13.20 24.34
C MET A 192 2.42 -12.22 24.21
N SER A 193 2.04 -11.82 22.98
CA SER A 193 0.98 -10.84 22.79
C SER A 193 -0.39 -11.40 23.23
N PRO A 194 -1.13 -10.68 24.12
CA PRO A 194 -2.48 -11.06 24.49
C PRO A 194 -3.42 -11.15 23.28
N GLN A 195 -3.18 -10.35 22.25
CA GLN A 195 -3.99 -10.28 21.04
C GLN A 195 -3.87 -11.56 20.21
N LEU A 196 -2.66 -12.13 20.06
CA LEU A 196 -2.51 -13.44 19.42
C LEU A 196 -3.18 -14.53 20.26
N ALA A 197 -3.03 -14.50 21.58
CA ALA A 197 -3.69 -15.47 22.47
C ALA A 197 -5.22 -15.40 22.34
N SER A 198 -5.80 -14.19 22.37
CA SER A 198 -7.25 -13.98 22.17
C SER A 198 -7.72 -14.44 20.78
N PHE A 199 -6.94 -14.16 19.74
CA PHE A 199 -7.23 -14.62 18.38
C PHE A 199 -7.31 -16.16 18.31
N LEU A 200 -6.32 -16.85 18.89
CA LEU A 200 -6.25 -18.31 18.90
C LEU A 200 -7.34 -18.95 19.79
N LEU A 201 -7.71 -18.32 20.90
CA LEU A 201 -8.76 -18.81 21.80
C LEU A 201 -10.16 -18.66 21.19
N ASN A 202 -10.45 -17.53 20.56
CA ASN A 202 -11.74 -17.29 19.91
C ASN A 202 -11.98 -18.25 18.73
N ARG A 203 -10.91 -18.68 18.05
CA ARG A 203 -10.99 -19.74 17.03
C ARG A 203 -11.54 -21.06 17.58
N ASN A 204 -11.21 -21.42 18.82
CA ASN A 204 -11.62 -22.69 19.44
C ASN A 204 -13.05 -22.65 20.01
N GLN A 205 -13.58 -21.49 20.43
CA GLN A 205 -14.94 -21.39 20.97
C GLN A 205 -16.04 -21.33 19.90
N HIS A 206 -15.67 -21.03 18.65
CA HIS A 206 -16.61 -20.97 17.52
C HIS A 206 -16.86 -22.33 16.83
N GLN A 207 -16.20 -23.42 17.24
CA GLN A 207 -16.43 -24.76 16.66
C GLN A 207 -17.59 -25.55 17.28
N GLU A 208 -17.96 -25.35 18.56
CA GLU A 208 -19.01 -26.17 19.21
C GLU A 208 -20.41 -25.52 19.23
N SER A 209 -20.49 -24.18 19.19
CA SER A 209 -21.77 -23.46 19.26
C SER A 209 -22.45 -23.23 17.89
N TYR A 210 -21.72 -23.43 16.79
CA TYR A 210 -22.22 -23.24 15.41
C TYR A 210 -22.95 -24.46 14.83
N ALA A 211 -22.76 -25.67 15.38
CA ALA A 211 -23.38 -26.89 14.86
C ALA A 211 -24.92 -26.96 15.07
N ALA A 212 -25.47 -26.24 16.04
CA ALA A 212 -26.89 -26.33 16.39
C ALA A 212 -27.77 -25.20 15.82
N VAL A 213 -27.18 -24.11 15.33
CA VAL A 213 -27.93 -22.95 14.81
C VAL A 213 -27.65 -22.69 13.32
N ALA A 214 -26.51 -23.14 12.78
CA ALA A 214 -26.11 -22.89 11.39
C ALA A 214 -26.70 -23.88 10.35
N VAL A 215 -27.75 -24.64 10.67
CA VAL A 215 -28.56 -25.32 9.64
C VAL A 215 -29.40 -24.31 8.84
N ARG A 216 -29.45 -23.04 9.27
CA ARG A 216 -30.04 -21.95 8.49
C ARG A 216 -29.17 -20.70 8.58
N SER A 217 -28.49 -20.39 7.47
CA SER A 217 -27.64 -19.22 7.20
C SER A 217 -26.18 -19.29 7.69
N ALA A 218 -25.29 -19.79 6.83
CA ALA A 218 -24.32 -18.99 6.09
C ALA A 218 -23.35 -19.94 5.34
N SER A 219 -23.52 -19.99 4.01
CA SER A 219 -22.52 -20.51 3.06
C SER A 219 -21.24 -19.65 3.10
N PRO A 220 -20.09 -20.20 2.66
CA PRO A 220 -18.84 -19.43 2.52
C PRO A 220 -19.08 -18.18 1.67
N ALA A 221 -18.55 -17.02 2.09
CA ALA A 221 -18.58 -15.82 1.27
C ALA A 221 -17.78 -16.10 0.00
N ALA A 222 -18.49 -16.27 -1.12
CA ALA A 222 -17.89 -16.38 -2.43
C ALA A 222 -16.99 -15.16 -2.66
N VAL A 223 -15.80 -15.37 -3.23
CA VAL A 223 -15.11 -14.29 -3.95
C VAL A 223 -16.12 -13.80 -4.98
N ILE A 224 -16.60 -12.57 -4.81
CA ILE A 224 -17.56 -11.98 -5.72
C ILE A 224 -16.79 -11.61 -6.98
N ARG A 225 -16.64 -12.60 -7.87
CA ARG A 225 -16.08 -12.39 -9.20
C ARG A 225 -17.16 -11.77 -10.07
N SER A 226 -16.99 -10.51 -10.41
CA SER A 226 -17.93 -9.77 -11.24
C SER A 226 -17.73 -10.07 -12.71
N ASP A 227 -18.78 -9.91 -13.50
CA ASP A 227 -18.71 -10.02 -14.95
C ASP A 227 -17.79 -8.98 -15.60
N VAL A 228 -17.47 -7.89 -14.89
CA VAL A 228 -16.54 -6.86 -15.36
C VAL A 228 -15.08 -7.12 -14.96
N ASP A 229 -14.80 -8.10 -14.10
CA ASP A 229 -13.41 -8.47 -13.72
C ASP A 229 -12.70 -9.24 -14.84
N GLU A 230 -13.47 -9.79 -15.78
CA GLU A 230 -12.99 -10.48 -16.96
C GLU A 230 -12.97 -9.50 -18.14
N LEU A 231 -11.78 -9.08 -18.57
CA LEU A 231 -11.64 -8.17 -19.71
C LEU A 231 -12.13 -8.85 -21.00
N PRO A 232 -12.71 -8.10 -21.95
CA PRO A 232 -12.98 -8.61 -23.29
C PRO A 232 -11.67 -8.94 -24.02
N THR A 233 -11.69 -9.99 -24.85
CA THR A 233 -10.54 -10.34 -25.70
C THR A 233 -10.53 -9.44 -26.94
N VAL A 234 -9.84 -8.30 -26.84
CA VAL A 234 -9.66 -7.34 -27.93
C VAL A 234 -8.19 -6.98 -28.10
N GLU A 235 -7.80 -6.56 -29.31
CA GLU A 235 -6.48 -5.97 -29.58
C GLU A 235 -6.67 -4.48 -29.84
N PRO A 236 -6.59 -3.62 -28.80
CA PRO A 236 -6.82 -2.19 -28.99
C PRO A 236 -5.68 -1.56 -29.78
N LEU A 237 -6.01 -0.55 -30.59
CA LEU A 237 -4.99 0.25 -31.24
C LEU A 237 -4.32 1.14 -30.19
N LEU A 238 -3.00 0.98 -30.01
CA LEU A 238 -2.23 1.74 -29.02
C LEU A 238 -2.26 3.25 -29.35
N ASP A 239 -2.72 4.05 -28.40
CA ASP A 239 -2.68 5.52 -28.46
C ASP A 239 -1.50 6.04 -27.64
N ARG A 240 -0.35 6.21 -28.29
CA ARG A 240 0.91 6.61 -27.62
C ARG A 240 0.82 7.96 -26.90
N ASN A 241 -0.16 8.80 -27.24
CA ASN A 241 -0.37 10.12 -26.65
C ASN A 241 -1.56 10.10 -25.66
N ALA A 242 -1.91 8.94 -25.12
CA ALA A 242 -2.89 8.77 -24.06
C ALA A 242 -2.20 8.53 -22.71
N TYR A 243 -2.66 9.26 -21.68
CA TYR A 243 -2.11 9.22 -20.32
C TYR A 243 -3.23 9.05 -19.31
N ALA A 244 -2.96 8.36 -18.22
CA ALA A 244 -3.94 8.22 -17.16
C ALA A 244 -3.37 8.34 -15.75
N LEU A 245 -4.20 8.88 -14.86
CA LEU A 245 -3.98 8.88 -13.42
C LEU A 245 -5.21 8.27 -12.75
N VAL A 246 -5.04 7.08 -12.17
CA VAL A 246 -6.10 6.25 -11.60
C VAL A 246 -5.87 6.13 -10.11
N ILE A 247 -6.82 6.57 -9.30
CA ILE A 247 -6.66 6.69 -7.85
C ILE A 247 -7.80 5.94 -7.15
N GLY A 248 -7.45 5.02 -6.26
CA GLY A 248 -8.39 4.24 -5.46
C GLY A 248 -8.03 4.25 -3.98
N ILE A 249 -8.84 4.90 -3.14
CA ILE A 249 -8.57 5.02 -1.71
C ILE A 249 -9.71 4.38 -0.94
N GLU A 250 -9.49 3.14 -0.51
CA GLU A 250 -10.46 2.38 0.27
C GLU A 250 -10.26 2.61 1.77
N ARG A 251 -9.00 2.74 2.22
CA ARG A 251 -8.64 2.93 3.63
C ARG A 251 -7.92 4.25 3.84
N TYR A 252 -8.18 4.89 4.97
CA TYR A 252 -7.67 6.23 5.30
C TYR A 252 -6.85 6.20 6.59
N ARG A 253 -5.77 6.98 6.65
CA ARG A 253 -4.92 7.14 7.84
C ARG A 253 -5.71 7.57 9.07
N GLN A 254 -6.70 8.44 8.87
CA GLN A 254 -7.57 8.96 9.93
C GLN A 254 -8.66 7.97 10.38
N GLN A 255 -8.59 6.70 9.95
CA GLN A 255 -9.57 5.66 10.27
C GLN A 255 -11.00 6.08 9.90
N LEU A 256 -11.13 6.78 8.78
CA LEU A 256 -12.44 7.06 8.17
C LEU A 256 -13.11 5.74 7.79
N PRO A 257 -14.44 5.71 7.61
CA PRO A 257 -15.13 4.56 7.04
C PRO A 257 -14.42 4.07 5.77
N ALA A 258 -14.47 2.76 5.52
CA ALA A 258 -13.91 2.26 4.28
C ALA A 258 -14.75 2.74 3.09
N ALA A 259 -14.10 3.17 2.02
CA ALA A 259 -14.77 3.39 0.74
C ALA A 259 -14.74 2.07 -0.04
N ASP A 260 -15.67 1.17 0.30
CA ASP A 260 -15.67 -0.22 -0.19
C ASP A 260 -15.38 -0.33 -1.69
N PHE A 261 -14.48 -1.26 -2.02
CA PHE A 261 -14.03 -1.61 -3.38
C PHE A 261 -13.28 -0.50 -4.12
N ALA A 262 -12.95 0.64 -3.51
CA ALA A 262 -12.30 1.74 -4.22
C ALA A 262 -10.92 1.34 -4.80
N VAL A 263 -10.19 0.45 -4.13
CA VAL A 263 -8.92 -0.09 -4.65
C VAL A 263 -9.18 -1.01 -5.84
N HIS A 264 -10.10 -1.97 -5.69
CA HIS A 264 -10.46 -2.92 -6.77
C HIS A 264 -11.02 -2.20 -8.01
N ASP A 265 -11.87 -1.20 -7.78
CA ASP A 265 -12.39 -0.28 -8.79
C ASP A 265 -11.26 0.39 -9.59
N ALA A 266 -10.27 0.98 -8.91
CA ALA A 266 -9.13 1.63 -9.54
C ALA A 266 -8.25 0.64 -10.32
N GLU A 267 -7.95 -0.53 -9.74
CA GLU A 267 -7.18 -1.57 -10.40
C GLU A 267 -7.86 -2.06 -11.69
N MET A 268 -9.18 -2.26 -11.64
CA MET A 268 -9.94 -2.66 -12.81
C MET A 268 -10.01 -1.56 -13.86
N VAL A 269 -10.22 -0.30 -13.48
CA VAL A 269 -10.16 0.82 -14.44
C VAL A 269 -8.80 0.90 -15.14
N ALA A 270 -7.70 0.74 -14.41
CA ALA A 270 -6.36 0.73 -15.01
C ALA A 270 -6.20 -0.41 -16.03
N LYS A 271 -6.69 -1.63 -15.71
CA LYS A 271 -6.69 -2.76 -16.64
C LYS A 271 -7.51 -2.51 -17.90
N TYR A 272 -8.68 -1.87 -17.78
CA TYR A 272 -9.49 -1.53 -18.95
C TYR A 272 -8.85 -0.45 -19.83
N LEU A 273 -8.18 0.54 -19.23
CA LEU A 273 -7.46 1.57 -19.97
C LEU A 273 -6.37 0.94 -20.85
N THR A 274 -5.55 0.04 -20.29
CA THR A 274 -4.44 -0.59 -21.02
C THR A 274 -4.91 -1.72 -21.95
N GLY A 275 -5.79 -2.59 -21.48
CA GLY A 275 -6.21 -3.80 -22.20
C GLY A 275 -7.35 -3.61 -23.19
N VAL A 276 -8.16 -2.55 -23.07
CA VAL A 276 -9.36 -2.33 -23.91
C VAL A 276 -9.33 -1.01 -24.66
N LEU A 277 -8.80 0.06 -24.03
CA LEU A 277 -8.80 1.41 -24.61
C LEU A 277 -7.45 1.83 -25.23
N GLY A 278 -6.42 0.96 -25.15
CA GLY A 278 -5.14 1.16 -25.83
C GLY A 278 -4.24 2.22 -25.21
N TYR A 279 -4.39 2.50 -23.90
CA TYR A 279 -3.45 3.37 -23.18
C TYR A 279 -2.13 2.60 -22.97
N PRO A 280 -0.96 3.19 -23.29
CA PRO A 280 0.33 2.57 -22.98
C PRO A 280 0.49 2.39 -21.47
N GLU A 281 0.96 1.23 -21.03
CA GLU A 281 1.12 0.91 -19.61
C GLU A 281 2.08 1.90 -18.92
N GLU A 282 3.13 2.32 -19.62
CA GLU A 282 4.08 3.33 -19.15
C GLU A 282 3.46 4.73 -18.91
N ASN A 283 2.30 5.00 -19.51
CA ASN A 283 1.57 6.27 -19.39
C ASN A 283 0.40 6.18 -18.40
N VAL A 284 0.18 5.05 -17.73
CA VAL A 284 -0.89 4.85 -16.73
C VAL A 284 -0.29 4.76 -15.33
N VAL A 285 -0.61 5.72 -14.47
CA VAL A 285 -0.23 5.68 -13.05
C VAL A 285 -1.42 5.29 -12.20
N THR A 286 -1.25 4.24 -11.39
CA THR A 286 -2.25 3.80 -10.40
C THR A 286 -1.75 4.08 -8.99
N LEU A 287 -2.54 4.81 -8.20
CA LEU A 287 -2.27 5.09 -6.78
C LEU A 287 -3.35 4.47 -5.91
N THR A 288 -2.95 3.70 -4.90
CA THR A 288 -3.88 3.07 -3.96
C THR A 288 -3.49 3.34 -2.51
N ASN A 289 -4.49 3.53 -1.66
CA ASN A 289 -4.34 3.72 -0.21
C ASN A 289 -3.14 4.63 0.14
N ASP A 290 -2.14 4.13 0.87
CA ASP A 290 -1.00 4.88 1.40
C ASP A 290 -0.05 5.47 0.34
N HIS A 291 -0.19 5.06 -0.93
CA HIS A 291 0.48 5.68 -2.08
C HIS A 291 -0.32 6.84 -2.71
N ALA A 292 -1.44 7.22 -2.10
CA ALA A 292 -2.35 8.27 -2.55
C ALA A 292 -2.49 9.37 -1.49
N ALA A 293 -1.38 9.79 -0.88
CA ALA A 293 -1.36 10.91 0.06
C ALA A 293 -1.48 12.25 -0.67
N LEU A 294 -1.74 13.35 0.06
CA LEU A 294 -1.84 14.68 -0.54
C LEU A 294 -0.57 15.04 -1.34
N GLY A 295 0.61 14.67 -0.83
CA GLY A 295 1.88 14.86 -1.54
C GLY A 295 1.93 14.15 -2.89
N ASP A 296 1.35 12.95 -2.99
CA ASP A 296 1.25 12.20 -4.24
C ASP A 296 0.29 12.86 -5.22
N PHE A 297 -0.85 13.36 -4.74
CA PHE A 297 -1.79 14.11 -5.58
C PHE A 297 -1.10 15.32 -6.21
N VAL A 298 -0.38 16.10 -5.39
CA VAL A 298 0.39 17.26 -5.88
C VAL A 298 1.45 16.82 -6.89
N LYS A 299 2.22 15.78 -6.59
CA LYS A 299 3.22 15.22 -7.50
C LYS A 299 2.61 14.86 -8.85
N TYR A 300 1.52 14.09 -8.87
CA TYR A 300 1.01 13.54 -10.12
C TYR A 300 0.16 14.53 -10.92
N PHE A 301 -0.73 15.29 -10.27
CA PHE A 301 -1.54 16.30 -10.97
C PHE A 301 -0.74 17.52 -11.42
N GLU A 302 0.24 17.97 -10.62
CA GLU A 302 0.90 19.27 -10.87
C GLU A 302 2.33 19.17 -11.40
N LYS A 303 2.93 17.97 -11.40
CA LYS A 303 4.29 17.76 -11.92
C LYS A 303 4.36 16.66 -12.96
N TRP A 304 3.93 15.45 -12.62
CA TRP A 304 4.07 14.32 -13.53
C TRP A 304 3.24 14.51 -14.80
N LEU A 305 1.92 14.74 -14.69
CA LEU A 305 1.06 14.96 -15.87
C LEU A 305 1.58 16.11 -16.76
N PRO A 306 1.90 17.31 -16.24
CA PRO A 306 2.50 18.38 -17.07
C PRO A 306 3.81 18.02 -17.75
N ASN A 307 4.60 17.10 -17.19
CA ASN A 307 5.88 16.67 -17.77
C ASN A 307 5.73 15.54 -18.80
N GLN A 308 4.63 14.78 -18.73
CA GLN A 308 4.40 13.64 -19.62
C GLN A 308 3.51 13.99 -20.82
N VAL A 309 2.45 14.78 -20.60
CA VAL A 309 1.41 15.01 -21.61
C VAL A 309 1.94 15.85 -22.76
N GLU A 310 2.02 15.25 -23.94
CA GLU A 310 2.37 15.94 -25.17
C GLU A 310 1.18 16.71 -25.78
N SER A 311 1.50 17.64 -26.68
CA SER A 311 0.49 18.45 -27.36
C SER A 311 -0.50 17.58 -28.15
N GLY A 312 -1.79 17.83 -27.95
CA GLY A 312 -2.87 17.06 -28.60
C GLY A 312 -3.16 15.72 -27.93
N GLY A 313 -2.55 15.42 -26.78
CA GLY A 313 -2.76 14.17 -26.05
C GLY A 313 -4.13 14.04 -25.41
N LYS A 314 -4.42 12.84 -24.91
CA LYS A 314 -5.62 12.50 -24.14
C LYS A 314 -5.24 12.19 -22.71
N VAL A 315 -6.05 12.66 -21.77
CA VAL A 315 -5.82 12.43 -20.34
C VAL A 315 -7.07 11.83 -19.72
N PHE A 316 -6.94 10.69 -19.06
CA PHE A 316 -8.00 10.07 -18.27
C PHE A 316 -7.65 10.10 -16.78
N VAL A 317 -8.49 10.74 -15.98
CA VAL A 317 -8.34 10.77 -14.53
C VAL A 317 -9.49 9.99 -13.92
N TYR A 318 -9.18 9.05 -13.04
CA TYR A 318 -10.18 8.30 -12.29
C TYR A 318 -9.91 8.42 -10.80
N PHE A 319 -10.97 8.65 -10.02
CA PHE A 319 -10.93 8.64 -8.57
C PHE A 319 -12.08 7.82 -8.00
N SER A 320 -11.77 6.83 -7.17
CA SER A 320 -12.71 6.14 -6.29
C SER A 320 -12.29 6.34 -4.84
N GLY A 321 -13.21 6.81 -4.00
CA GLY A 321 -12.91 7.11 -2.61
C GLY A 321 -13.84 8.17 -2.03
N HIS A 322 -13.41 8.78 -0.93
CA HIS A 322 -14.18 9.77 -0.21
C HIS A 322 -14.06 11.17 -0.83
N GLY A 323 -15.21 11.81 -0.98
CA GLY A 323 -15.33 13.25 -1.16
C GLY A 323 -15.78 13.91 0.14
N ALA A 324 -15.38 15.16 0.34
CA ALA A 324 -15.80 15.97 1.47
C ALA A 324 -16.04 17.42 1.03
N PRO A 325 -17.15 18.06 1.47
CA PRO A 325 -17.32 19.49 1.32
C PRO A 325 -16.56 20.22 2.43
N ASP A 326 -15.93 21.35 2.11
CA ASP A 326 -15.47 22.28 3.14
C ASP A 326 -16.68 22.93 3.82
N PRO A 327 -16.85 22.77 5.15
CA PRO A 327 -18.01 23.28 5.86
C PRO A 327 -18.11 24.82 5.84
N LYS A 328 -17.02 25.53 5.56
CA LYS A 328 -17.00 27.01 5.51
C LYS A 328 -17.35 27.54 4.13
N SER A 329 -16.76 26.97 3.07
CA SER A 329 -16.90 27.47 1.71
C SER A 329 -17.90 26.70 0.85
N GLY A 330 -18.25 25.48 1.23
CA GLY A 330 -19.01 24.53 0.41
C GLY A 330 -18.22 23.95 -0.75
N ALA A 331 -16.93 24.23 -0.87
CA ALA A 331 -16.08 23.71 -1.93
C ALA A 331 -15.86 22.20 -1.79
N ALA A 332 -15.86 21.49 -2.92
CA ALA A 332 -15.68 20.04 -2.95
C ALA A 332 -14.19 19.64 -2.98
N TYR A 333 -13.82 18.67 -2.15
CA TYR A 333 -12.48 18.11 -2.04
C TYR A 333 -12.51 16.59 -2.22
N LEU A 334 -11.54 16.08 -2.98
CA LEU A 334 -11.13 14.69 -2.89
C LEU A 334 -10.36 14.53 -1.57
N VAL A 335 -10.63 13.46 -0.82
CA VAL A 335 -9.92 13.16 0.43
C VAL A 335 -8.74 12.23 0.09
N PRO A 336 -7.48 12.68 0.22
CA PRO A 336 -6.32 11.80 0.08
C PRO A 336 -6.24 10.80 1.23
N TYR A 337 -5.34 9.83 1.15
CA TYR A 337 -5.15 8.82 2.20
C TYR A 337 -4.92 9.40 3.59
N ASP A 338 -4.16 10.50 3.66
CA ASP A 338 -3.85 11.22 4.87
C ASP A 338 -4.76 12.43 5.14
N GLY A 339 -5.82 12.57 4.35
CA GLY A 339 -6.83 13.62 4.48
C GLY A 339 -7.62 13.52 5.78
N ASP A 340 -7.89 14.66 6.39
CA ASP A 340 -8.74 14.81 7.57
C ASP A 340 -9.93 15.71 7.22
N PRO A 341 -11.18 15.18 7.21
CA PRO A 341 -12.38 15.97 6.95
C PRO A 341 -12.58 17.16 7.91
N ALA A 342 -11.98 17.13 9.11
CA ALA A 342 -12.00 18.27 10.04
C ALA A 342 -11.10 19.44 9.59
N PHE A 343 -10.07 19.14 8.79
CA PHE A 343 -9.10 20.10 8.24
C PHE A 343 -9.02 19.94 6.71
N ILE A 344 -10.19 19.80 6.06
CA ILE A 344 -10.26 19.40 4.65
C ILE A 344 -9.66 20.45 3.70
N ALA A 345 -9.68 21.72 4.09
CA ALA A 345 -9.07 22.79 3.29
C ALA A 345 -7.54 22.67 3.21
N GLU A 346 -6.92 22.15 4.27
CA GLU A 346 -5.47 21.98 4.39
C GLU A 346 -4.99 20.59 3.92
N THR A 347 -5.80 19.56 4.16
CA THR A 347 -5.42 18.15 3.97
C THR A 347 -6.11 17.50 2.77
N GLY A 348 -7.12 18.14 2.20
CA GLY A 348 -7.84 17.68 1.01
C GLY A 348 -7.25 18.23 -0.29
N TYR A 349 -7.66 17.63 -1.41
CA TYR A 349 -7.35 18.13 -2.76
C TYR A 349 -8.61 18.66 -3.45
N SER A 350 -8.77 19.99 -3.51
CA SER A 350 -10.00 20.59 -4.06
C SER A 350 -10.21 20.27 -5.54
N LEU A 351 -11.46 20.07 -5.96
CA LEU A 351 -11.79 19.91 -7.39
C LEU A 351 -11.39 21.13 -8.22
N LYS A 352 -11.50 22.33 -7.65
CA LYS A 352 -11.02 23.57 -8.28
C LYS A 352 -9.53 23.52 -8.59
N ARG A 353 -8.72 23.02 -7.65
CA ARG A 353 -7.26 22.85 -7.83
C ARG A 353 -6.96 21.79 -8.89
N MET A 354 -7.66 20.66 -8.86
CA MET A 354 -7.56 19.62 -9.88
C MET A 354 -7.89 20.15 -11.28
N TYR A 355 -9.02 20.82 -11.45
CA TYR A 355 -9.43 21.39 -12.74
C TYR A 355 -8.43 22.45 -13.24
N ALA A 356 -7.89 23.28 -12.34
CA ALA A 356 -6.87 24.25 -12.70
C ALA A 356 -5.53 23.62 -13.08
N ALA A 357 -5.15 22.48 -12.50
CA ALA A 357 -3.95 21.74 -12.86
C ALA A 357 -4.11 21.07 -14.23
N LEU A 358 -5.22 20.34 -14.41
CA LEU A 358 -5.53 19.63 -15.65
C LEU A 358 -5.78 20.58 -16.83
N GLY A 359 -6.45 21.72 -16.61
CA GLY A 359 -6.71 22.70 -17.66
C GLY A 359 -5.48 23.41 -18.23
N LYS A 360 -4.30 23.22 -17.62
CA LYS A 360 -3.02 23.73 -18.14
C LYS A 360 -2.30 22.74 -19.05
N LEU A 361 -2.76 21.49 -19.10
CA LEU A 361 -2.15 20.46 -19.93
C LEU A 361 -2.39 20.79 -21.41
N PRO A 362 -1.43 20.52 -22.31
CA PRO A 362 -1.61 20.71 -23.74
C PRO A 362 -2.45 19.57 -24.37
N ALA A 363 -3.38 18.99 -23.60
CA ALA A 363 -4.24 17.89 -24.01
C ALA A 363 -5.40 18.38 -24.88
N ALA A 364 -5.71 17.64 -25.95
CA ALA A 364 -6.90 17.87 -26.76
C ALA A 364 -8.19 17.47 -26.01
N GLU A 365 -8.09 16.46 -25.13
CA GLU A 365 -9.22 15.88 -24.41
C GLU A 365 -8.78 15.46 -23.00
N ILE A 366 -9.60 15.82 -22.01
CA ILE A 366 -9.42 15.40 -20.61
C ILE A 366 -10.74 14.83 -20.11
N ILE A 367 -10.72 13.58 -19.68
CA ILE A 367 -11.88 12.89 -19.09
C ILE A 367 -11.59 12.67 -17.61
N VAL A 368 -12.52 13.07 -16.75
CA VAL A 368 -12.42 12.87 -15.31
C VAL A 368 -13.62 12.05 -14.85
N ALA A 369 -13.40 10.85 -14.32
CA ALA A 369 -14.42 10.00 -13.72
C ALA A 369 -14.28 9.98 -12.19
N LEU A 370 -15.32 10.43 -11.49
CA LEU A 370 -15.34 10.59 -10.04
C LEU A 370 -16.39 9.66 -9.43
N ASP A 371 -15.93 8.57 -8.81
CA ASP A 371 -16.75 7.70 -7.98
C ASP A 371 -16.64 8.06 -6.50
N SER A 372 -17.18 9.23 -6.17
CA SER A 372 -17.14 9.81 -4.82
C SER A 372 -18.38 10.66 -4.55
N CYS A 373 -18.71 10.84 -3.28
CA CYS A 373 -19.82 11.71 -2.84
C CYS A 373 -19.26 12.94 -2.13
N PHE A 374 -19.74 14.13 -2.48
CA PHE A 374 -19.30 15.37 -1.81
C PHE A 374 -20.40 16.01 -0.95
N SER A 375 -21.57 15.37 -0.81
CA SER A 375 -22.76 15.91 -0.12
C SER A 375 -22.68 15.83 1.40
N GLY A 376 -21.68 15.14 1.93
CA GLY A 376 -21.56 14.82 3.34
C GLY A 376 -22.51 13.71 3.81
N ALA A 377 -23.17 13.01 2.88
CA ALA A 377 -24.03 11.87 3.14
C ALA A 377 -23.69 10.69 2.19
N GLY A 378 -23.86 9.46 2.67
CA GLY A 378 -23.64 8.23 1.90
C GLY A 378 -22.27 7.58 2.12
N GLY A 379 -22.12 6.34 1.62
CA GLY A 379 -20.96 5.48 1.90
C GLY A 379 -19.62 5.99 1.35
N ARG A 380 -19.63 6.91 0.40
CA ARG A 380 -18.43 7.55 -0.19
C ARG A 380 -18.32 9.04 0.12
N SER A 381 -19.00 9.53 1.17
CA SER A 381 -18.84 10.90 1.68
C SER A 381 -18.43 10.91 3.14
N VAL A 382 -17.58 11.86 3.53
CA VAL A 382 -17.16 12.06 4.91
C VAL A 382 -17.21 13.54 5.29
N ILE A 383 -17.57 13.82 6.53
CA ILE A 383 -17.59 15.15 7.13
C ILE A 383 -16.96 15.12 8.50
N ALA A 384 -16.52 16.29 8.98
CA ALA A 384 -15.99 16.45 10.33
C ALA A 384 -16.97 15.92 11.40
N LYS A 385 -16.45 15.28 12.44
CA LYS A 385 -17.27 14.74 13.53
C LYS A 385 -18.12 15.83 14.18
N GLY A 386 -19.43 15.63 14.21
CA GLY A 386 -20.39 16.60 14.75
C GLY A 386 -20.86 17.67 13.75
N ALA A 387 -20.32 17.71 12.53
CA ALA A 387 -20.86 18.51 11.45
C ALA A 387 -22.15 17.89 10.91
N ARG A 388 -23.05 18.72 10.37
CA ARG A 388 -24.22 18.26 9.62
C ARG A 388 -23.86 18.21 8.13
N ALA A 389 -24.47 17.28 7.40
CA ALA A 389 -24.40 17.28 5.95
C ALA A 389 -24.85 18.64 5.41
N ILE A 390 -24.08 19.20 4.47
CA ILE A 390 -24.36 20.48 3.84
C ILE A 390 -24.67 20.19 2.39
N THR A 391 -25.76 20.75 1.86
CA THR A 391 -26.02 20.75 0.42
C THR A 391 -24.81 21.33 -0.31
N LEU A 392 -24.21 20.54 -1.20
CA LEU A 392 -23.16 21.04 -2.09
C LEU A 392 -23.65 22.28 -2.81
N ASN A 393 -22.94 23.38 -2.63
CA ASN A 393 -23.12 24.52 -3.50
C ASN A 393 -22.35 24.26 -4.80
N LEU A 394 -23.00 23.62 -5.77
CA LEU A 394 -22.41 23.36 -7.09
C LEU A 394 -21.98 24.65 -7.81
N LYS A 395 -22.50 25.83 -7.42
CA LYS A 395 -22.02 27.14 -7.92
C LYS A 395 -20.64 27.55 -7.35
N ALA A 396 -20.20 26.94 -6.25
CA ALA A 396 -18.89 27.18 -5.64
C ALA A 396 -17.77 26.35 -6.29
N THR A 397 -18.11 25.28 -7.02
CA THR A 397 -17.16 24.52 -7.83
C THR A 397 -17.00 25.22 -9.17
N ALA A 398 -15.78 25.62 -9.52
CA ALA A 398 -15.50 26.22 -10.82
C ALA A 398 -15.92 25.23 -11.94
N PRO A 399 -16.55 25.70 -13.04
CA PRO A 399 -16.85 24.83 -14.16
C PRO A 399 -15.56 24.22 -14.72
N PRO A 400 -15.60 22.96 -15.21
CA PRO A 400 -14.44 22.37 -15.85
C PRO A 400 -14.04 23.19 -17.10
N PRO A 401 -12.73 23.20 -17.46
CA PRO A 401 -12.23 23.78 -18.70
C PRO A 401 -12.94 23.23 -19.95
N ALA A 402 -12.89 23.97 -21.07
CA ALA A 402 -13.63 23.63 -22.29
C ALA A 402 -13.22 22.28 -22.95
N ASN A 403 -12.00 21.81 -22.73
CA ASN A 403 -11.49 20.52 -23.22
C ASN A 403 -11.64 19.39 -22.19
N MET A 404 -12.40 19.62 -21.11
CA MET A 404 -12.58 18.68 -20.02
C MET A 404 -14.03 18.24 -19.89
N THR A 405 -14.21 16.93 -19.71
CA THR A 405 -15.48 16.27 -19.46
C THR A 405 -15.40 15.51 -18.14
N VAL A 406 -16.38 15.73 -17.26
CA VAL A 406 -16.44 15.13 -15.93
C VAL A 406 -17.66 14.22 -15.85
N LEU A 407 -17.42 12.94 -15.55
CA LEU A 407 -18.40 11.93 -15.18
C LEU A 407 -18.42 11.82 -13.65
N ALA A 408 -19.49 12.24 -13.00
CA ALA A 408 -19.65 12.10 -11.56
C ALA A 408 -20.67 11.01 -11.22
N ALA A 409 -20.39 10.19 -10.21
CA ALA A 409 -21.22 9.05 -9.83
C ALA A 409 -22.61 9.42 -9.30
N SER A 410 -22.79 10.61 -8.75
CA SER A 410 -24.06 11.11 -8.25
C SER A 410 -24.18 12.63 -8.39
N SER A 411 -25.40 13.14 -8.38
CA SER A 411 -25.66 14.57 -8.26
C SER A 411 -25.39 15.05 -6.82
N GLY A 412 -25.25 16.37 -6.64
CA GLY A 412 -24.71 16.96 -5.42
C GLY A 412 -25.48 16.74 -4.10
N GLU A 413 -26.64 16.10 -4.10
CA GLU A 413 -27.34 15.70 -2.86
C GLU A 413 -27.49 14.18 -2.72
N GLN A 414 -27.10 13.42 -3.74
CA GLN A 414 -27.33 11.99 -3.86
C GLN A 414 -26.13 11.15 -3.42
N MET A 415 -26.42 9.95 -2.94
CA MET A 415 -25.42 8.98 -2.49
C MET A 415 -24.85 8.19 -3.67
N SER A 416 -23.55 7.93 -3.67
CA SER A 416 -22.90 6.90 -4.48
C SER A 416 -22.92 5.60 -3.69
N SER A 417 -23.44 4.56 -4.32
CA SER A 417 -23.75 3.28 -3.69
C SER A 417 -22.65 2.26 -3.97
N THR A 418 -22.35 1.45 -2.95
CA THR A 418 -21.57 0.22 -3.10
C THR A 418 -22.45 -0.86 -3.73
N TYR A 419 -21.98 -1.52 -4.79
CA TYR A 419 -22.65 -2.69 -5.39
C TYR A 419 -21.99 -3.98 -4.89
N ALA A 420 -22.28 -4.34 -3.64
CA ALA A 420 -21.63 -5.46 -2.95
C ALA A 420 -21.71 -6.78 -3.73
N GLU A 421 -22.88 -7.13 -4.32
CA GLU A 421 -23.05 -8.33 -5.15
C GLU A 421 -22.16 -8.39 -6.40
N LYS A 422 -21.54 -7.26 -6.76
CA LYS A 422 -20.63 -7.11 -7.88
C LYS A 422 -19.22 -6.72 -7.47
N GLY A 423 -18.92 -6.61 -6.18
CA GLY A 423 -17.56 -6.28 -5.71
C GLY A 423 -17.05 -4.91 -6.20
N HIS A 424 -17.92 -3.96 -6.49
CA HIS A 424 -17.57 -2.67 -7.10
C HIS A 424 -18.42 -1.52 -6.55
N GLY A 425 -17.99 -0.28 -6.78
CA GLY A 425 -18.90 0.86 -6.77
C GLY A 425 -19.98 0.73 -7.84
N LEU A 426 -21.23 1.12 -7.57
CA LEU A 426 -22.33 0.99 -8.54
C LEU A 426 -22.04 1.76 -9.84
N PHE A 427 -21.49 2.97 -9.72
CA PHE A 427 -21.07 3.76 -10.87
C PHE A 427 -19.93 3.07 -11.62
N THR A 428 -18.88 2.67 -10.91
CA THR A 428 -17.72 2.00 -11.53
C THR A 428 -18.08 0.69 -12.21
N TYR A 429 -18.94 -0.12 -11.60
CA TYR A 429 -19.46 -1.34 -12.22
C TYR A 429 -20.08 -1.05 -13.59
N TYR A 430 -20.98 -0.06 -13.68
CA TYR A 430 -21.64 0.29 -14.94
C TYR A 430 -20.76 1.07 -15.91
N LEU A 431 -19.76 1.80 -15.41
CA LEU A 431 -18.69 2.38 -16.23
C LEU A 431 -17.90 1.28 -16.95
N LEU A 432 -17.37 0.31 -16.21
CA LEU A 432 -16.61 -0.81 -16.77
C LEU A 432 -17.48 -1.69 -17.67
N LYS A 433 -18.74 -1.93 -17.28
CA LYS A 433 -19.69 -2.70 -18.10
C LYS A 433 -20.02 -1.99 -19.42
N GLY A 434 -20.08 -0.66 -19.41
CA GLY A 434 -20.21 0.14 -20.63
C GLY A 434 -18.98 0.04 -21.51
N ILE A 435 -17.77 0.14 -20.93
CA ILE A 435 -16.51 -0.02 -21.68
C ILE A 435 -16.38 -1.44 -22.26
N LYS A 436 -16.86 -2.47 -21.55
CA LYS A 436 -16.89 -3.86 -22.03
C LYS A 436 -17.89 -4.10 -23.18
N ASN A 437 -18.87 -3.20 -23.36
CA ASN A 437 -19.92 -3.39 -24.35
C ASN A 437 -19.44 -2.99 -25.75
N GLU A 438 -19.46 -3.93 -26.69
CA GLU A 438 -19.04 -3.72 -28.09
C GLU A 438 -19.90 -2.69 -28.85
N ASP A 439 -21.14 -2.45 -28.40
CA ASP A 439 -22.01 -1.40 -28.94
C ASP A 439 -21.61 0.01 -28.46
N VAL A 440 -20.75 0.10 -27.44
CA VAL A 440 -20.31 1.36 -26.79
C VAL A 440 -18.83 1.64 -27.08
N VAL A 441 -17.99 0.61 -27.10
CA VAL A 441 -16.57 0.70 -27.47
C VAL A 441 -16.36 -0.04 -28.80
N ALA A 442 -15.91 0.69 -29.81
CA ALA A 442 -15.59 0.09 -31.10
C ALA A 442 -14.42 -0.90 -30.94
N PRO A 443 -14.33 -1.97 -31.77
CA PRO A 443 -13.25 -2.96 -31.70
C PRO A 443 -11.83 -2.38 -31.72
N SER A 444 -11.66 -1.19 -32.31
CA SER A 444 -10.40 -0.42 -32.29
C SER A 444 -10.01 0.19 -30.94
N GLY A 445 -10.84 0.07 -29.89
CA GLY A 445 -10.68 0.73 -28.59
C GLY A 445 -11.21 2.16 -28.52
N LYS A 446 -11.88 2.65 -29.57
CA LYS A 446 -12.45 4.02 -29.59
C LYS A 446 -13.72 4.07 -28.77
N LEU A 447 -13.75 5.02 -27.82
CA LEU A 447 -14.86 5.28 -26.91
C LEU A 447 -15.32 6.73 -27.09
N ARG A 448 -16.63 6.94 -27.23
CA ARG A 448 -17.26 8.26 -27.12
C ARG A 448 -17.90 8.39 -25.75
N ILE A 449 -17.60 9.47 -25.04
CA ILE A 449 -18.07 9.61 -23.66
C ILE A 449 -19.59 9.78 -23.57
N ASP A 450 -20.21 10.41 -24.58
CA ASP A 450 -21.67 10.52 -24.64
C ASP A 450 -22.36 9.15 -24.71
N ASP A 451 -21.81 8.23 -25.52
CA ASP A 451 -22.36 6.88 -25.70
C ASP A 451 -22.20 6.05 -24.41
N LEU A 452 -21.04 6.17 -23.76
CA LEU A 452 -20.79 5.56 -22.46
C LEU A 452 -21.73 6.10 -21.37
N PHE A 453 -21.94 7.42 -21.34
CA PHE A 453 -22.83 8.04 -20.38
C PHE A 453 -24.30 7.63 -20.61
N ALA A 454 -24.74 7.63 -21.88
CA ALA A 454 -26.07 7.18 -22.28
C ALA A 454 -26.35 5.72 -21.89
N TYR A 455 -25.31 4.87 -21.91
CA TYR A 455 -25.39 3.51 -21.40
C TYR A 455 -25.47 3.45 -19.87
N LEU A 456 -24.53 4.10 -19.16
CA LEU A 456 -24.36 3.89 -17.72
C LEU A 456 -25.45 4.58 -16.88
N GLN A 457 -25.88 5.79 -17.24
CA GLN A 457 -26.80 6.60 -16.44
C GLN A 457 -28.13 5.86 -16.13
N PRO A 458 -28.90 5.37 -17.13
CA PRO A 458 -30.17 4.71 -16.85
C PRO A 458 -30.01 3.40 -16.06
N GLN A 459 -28.85 2.75 -16.15
CA GLN A 459 -28.58 1.53 -15.41
C GLN A 459 -28.31 1.80 -13.92
N VAL A 460 -27.47 2.79 -13.63
CA VAL A 460 -27.17 3.22 -12.25
C VAL A 460 -28.46 3.69 -11.57
N GLU A 461 -29.24 4.57 -12.20
CA GLU A 461 -30.50 5.06 -11.64
C GLU A 461 -31.50 3.93 -11.37
N ARG A 462 -31.61 2.99 -12.32
CA ARG A 462 -32.52 1.85 -12.20
C ARG A 462 -32.12 0.94 -11.06
N VAL A 463 -30.83 0.62 -10.90
CA VAL A 463 -30.35 -0.27 -9.84
C VAL A 463 -30.41 0.40 -8.48
N ALA A 464 -29.95 1.66 -8.37
CA ALA A 464 -30.05 2.46 -7.15
C ALA A 464 -31.49 2.49 -6.61
N ARG A 465 -32.45 2.84 -7.49
CA ARG A 465 -33.87 2.88 -7.12
C ARG A 465 -34.44 1.51 -6.75
N LYS A 466 -34.17 0.47 -7.56
CA LYS A 466 -34.84 -0.83 -7.41
C LYS A 466 -34.22 -1.74 -6.35
N GLN A 467 -32.89 -1.68 -6.15
CA GLN A 467 -32.17 -2.58 -5.26
C GLN A 467 -31.76 -1.93 -3.95
N PHE A 468 -31.39 -0.64 -3.98
CA PHE A 468 -30.88 0.06 -2.80
C PHE A 468 -31.87 1.05 -2.19
N ASN A 469 -33.03 1.23 -2.83
CA ASN A 469 -34.08 2.16 -2.42
C ASN A 469 -33.53 3.58 -2.13
N ASN A 470 -32.59 4.02 -2.97
CA ASN A 470 -31.99 5.34 -2.92
C ASN A 470 -31.98 5.99 -4.31
N GLU A 471 -31.59 7.25 -4.37
CA GLU A 471 -31.34 7.95 -5.63
C GLU A 471 -29.85 8.10 -5.87
N GLN A 472 -29.43 7.73 -7.08
CA GLN A 472 -28.10 7.97 -7.60
C GLN A 472 -28.22 8.25 -9.09
N THR A 473 -28.07 9.52 -9.47
CA THR A 473 -28.09 9.97 -10.86
C THR A 473 -26.70 10.45 -11.26
N PRO A 474 -25.95 9.66 -12.05
CA PRO A 474 -24.69 10.11 -12.62
C PRO A 474 -24.83 11.40 -13.41
N GLN A 475 -23.78 12.22 -13.43
CA GLN A 475 -23.75 13.50 -14.13
C GLN A 475 -22.65 13.51 -15.18
N LEU A 476 -22.92 14.16 -16.31
CA LEU A 476 -21.94 14.51 -17.34
C LEU A 476 -21.82 16.05 -17.38
N ILE A 477 -20.64 16.57 -17.08
CA ILE A 477 -20.37 18.02 -16.98
C ILE A 477 -19.23 18.39 -17.92
N GLY A 478 -19.39 19.42 -18.74
CA GLY A 478 -18.36 19.90 -19.66
C GLY A 478 -18.74 19.70 -21.13
N ALA A 479 -17.75 19.72 -22.02
CA ALA A 479 -17.98 19.58 -23.45
C ALA A 479 -18.13 18.09 -23.82
N GLY A 480 -19.34 17.54 -23.68
CA GLY A 480 -19.66 16.19 -24.14
C GLY A 480 -19.29 16.00 -25.62
N LYS A 481 -18.21 15.27 -25.89
CA LYS A 481 -17.68 15.00 -27.22
C LYS A 481 -17.26 13.55 -27.36
#